data_AF-I4HIA7-F1
#
_entry.id   AF-I4HIA7-F1
#
_cell.length_a   1.000
_cell.length_b   1.000
_cell.length_c   1.000
_cell.angle_alpha   90.00
_cell.angle_beta   90.00
_cell.angle_gamma   90.00
#
_symmetry.space_group_name_H-M   'P 1'
#
loop_
_entity.id
_entity.type
_entity.pdbx_description
1 polymer ?
#
loop_
_entity_poly.entity_id
_entity_poly.type
_entity_poly.pdbx_seq_one_letter_code
_entity_poly.pdbx_strand_id
1 'polypeptide(L)'
;MFRIKMLKFRNLVSLLVSLSLFSVKSPAIAQIIPDTSLGIESAFVITFNQLLQLIQGGARRGENLFQSFQDFNIREGQTIILTNPNGVNNMVLRFVLCNGREL
;
A
#
# COMPACT_ATOMS: atom_id res chain seq x y z
N MET A 1 -28.56 31.34 34.95
CA MET A 1 -27.27 31.56 35.63
C MET A 1 -26.43 30.30 35.50
N PHE A 2 -25.57 30.19 34.48
CA PHE A 2 -24.74 28.99 34.25
C PHE A 2 -23.40 29.16 34.97
N ARG A 3 -23.14 28.32 35.98
CA ARG A 3 -21.90 28.34 36.77
C ARG A 3 -20.88 27.40 36.12
N ILE A 4 -19.92 27.97 35.39
CA ILE A 4 -18.83 27.23 34.76
C ILE A 4 -17.85 26.82 35.88
N LYS A 5 -17.75 25.53 36.19
CA LYS A 5 -16.73 25.01 37.12
C LYS A 5 -15.38 25.06 36.42
N MET A 6 -14.41 25.79 37.00
CA MET A 6 -13.05 25.86 36.49
C MET A 6 -12.40 24.47 36.44
N LEU A 7 -11.88 24.10 35.27
CA LEU A 7 -11.13 22.88 35.06
C LEU A 7 -9.79 22.97 35.81
N LYS A 8 -9.51 22.03 36.71
CA LYS A 8 -8.27 22.03 37.49
C LYS A 8 -7.06 21.78 36.59
N PHE A 9 -5.94 22.43 36.85
CA PHE A 9 -4.68 22.27 36.09
C PHE A 9 -4.27 20.79 35.93
N ARG A 10 -4.45 19.98 36.99
CA ARG A 10 -4.18 18.53 36.95
C ARG A 10 -5.03 17.77 35.92
N ASN A 11 -6.27 18.22 35.70
CA ASN A 11 -7.16 17.65 34.69
C ASN A 11 -6.78 18.14 33.29
N LEU A 12 -6.29 19.38 33.15
CA LEU A 12 -5.80 19.92 31.88
C LEU A 12 -4.56 19.17 31.39
N VAL A 13 -3.59 18.92 32.28
CA VAL A 13 -2.39 18.13 31.95
C VAL A 13 -2.77 16.70 31.55
N SER A 14 -3.67 16.05 32.29
CA SER A 14 -4.16 14.71 31.93
C SER A 14 -4.83 14.69 30.56
N LEU A 15 -5.62 15.72 30.23
CA LEU A 15 -6.29 15.84 28.94
C LEU A 15 -5.27 15.99 27.80
N LEU A 16 -4.27 16.87 27.99
CA LEU A 16 -3.21 17.12 27.00
C LEU A 16 -2.36 15.87 26.74
N VAL A 17 -1.99 15.12 27.79
CA VAL A 17 -1.27 13.85 27.65
C VAL A 17 -2.12 12.82 26.91
N SER A 18 -3.40 12.67 27.26
CA SER A 18 -4.31 11.74 26.57
C SER A 18 -4.51 12.08 25.10
N LEU A 19 -4.58 13.37 24.76
CA LEU A 19 -4.75 13.84 23.39
C LEU A 19 -3.48 13.60 22.55
N SER A 20 -2.29 13.74 23.16
CA SER A 20 -1.01 13.51 22.49
C SER A 20 -0.79 12.03 22.12
N LEU A 21 -1.23 11.10 22.97
CA LEU A 21 -1.13 9.66 22.72
C LEU A 21 -2.10 9.17 21.63
N PHE A 22 -3.21 9.89 21.41
CA PHE A 22 -4.20 9.54 20.38
C PHE A 22 -3.71 9.86 18.96
N SER A 23 -2.62 10.61 18.82
CA SER A 23 -2.14 11.11 17.53
C SER A 23 -1.06 10.23 16.87
N VAL A 24 -0.78 9.04 17.42
CA VAL A 24 0.21 8.11 16.84
C VAL A 24 -0.42 7.40 15.64
N LYS A 25 -0.07 7.85 14.44
CA LYS A 25 -0.35 7.14 13.18
C LYS A 25 0.70 6.04 13.00
N SER A 26 0.28 4.80 12.77
CA SER A 26 1.20 3.74 12.34
C SER A 26 1.59 3.98 10.88
N PRO A 27 2.89 3.95 10.52
CA PRO A 27 3.28 4.07 9.13
C PRO A 27 2.76 2.88 8.33
N ALA A 28 2.14 3.15 7.18
CA ALA A 28 1.80 2.11 6.22
C ALA A 28 3.08 1.45 5.72
N ILE A 29 3.08 0.11 5.67
CA ILE A 29 4.21 -0.66 5.10
C ILE A 29 4.01 -0.67 3.58
N ALA A 30 4.87 0.03 2.85
CA ALA A 30 4.84 -0.11 1.39
C ALA A 30 5.37 -1.49 1.00
N GLN A 31 4.52 -2.22 0.26
CA GLN A 31 4.73 -3.59 -0.20
C GLN A 31 3.99 -3.80 -1.53
N ILE A 32 4.57 -4.63 -2.38
CA ILE A 32 3.95 -5.08 -3.63
C ILE A 32 3.73 -6.58 -3.49
N ILE A 33 2.47 -6.99 -3.43
CA ILE A 33 2.06 -8.38 -3.25
C ILE A 33 1.28 -8.81 -4.51
N PRO A 34 1.86 -9.68 -5.35
CA PRO A 34 1.15 -10.24 -6.49
C PRO A 34 -0.07 -11.07 -6.06
N ASP A 35 -1.10 -11.03 -6.89
CA ASP A 35 -2.21 -11.97 -6.81
C ASP A 35 -1.79 -13.33 -7.37
N THR A 36 -1.84 -14.34 -6.50
CA THR A 36 -1.45 -15.71 -6.83
C THR A 36 -2.61 -16.57 -7.34
N SER A 37 -3.83 -16.03 -7.44
CA SER A 37 -5.01 -16.77 -7.93
C SER A 37 -4.91 -17.20 -9.39
N LEU A 38 -4.00 -16.60 -10.16
CA LEU A 38 -3.74 -16.92 -11.57
C LEU A 38 -2.70 -18.04 -11.75
N GLY A 39 -2.17 -18.62 -10.66
CA GLY A 39 -1.19 -19.70 -10.72
C GLY A 39 0.05 -19.31 -11.51
N ILE A 40 0.37 -20.03 -12.59
CA ILE A 40 1.54 -19.79 -13.44
C ILE A 40 1.50 -18.44 -14.17
N GLU A 41 0.31 -17.86 -14.33
CA GLU A 41 0.13 -16.55 -14.99
C GLU A 41 0.19 -15.38 -13.99
N SER A 42 0.57 -15.63 -12.73
CA SER A 42 0.71 -14.58 -11.73
C SER A 42 1.89 -13.65 -12.06
N ALA A 43 1.80 -12.41 -11.61
CA ALA A 43 2.96 -11.53 -11.60
C ALA A 43 3.96 -12.00 -10.54
N PHE A 44 5.24 -11.70 -10.72
CA PHE A 44 6.28 -11.90 -9.71
C PHE A 44 7.18 -10.67 -9.61
N VAL A 45 7.69 -10.42 -8.41
CA VAL A 45 8.49 -9.24 -8.07
C VAL A 45 9.93 -9.65 -7.82
N ILE A 46 10.85 -9.08 -8.58
CA ILE A 46 12.29 -9.19 -8.36
C ILE A 46 12.74 -7.93 -7.62
N THR A 47 13.33 -8.10 -6.44
CA THR A 47 13.87 -6.98 -5.64
C THR A 47 15.37 -6.85 -5.88
N PHE A 48 15.80 -5.73 -6.47
CA PHE A 48 17.21 -5.42 -6.64
C PHE A 48 17.81 -4.76 -5.39
N ASN A 49 17.06 -3.83 -4.80
CA ASN A 49 17.39 -3.18 -3.53
C ASN A 49 16.12 -2.60 -2.87
N GLN A 50 16.28 -1.86 -1.77
CA GLN A 50 15.17 -1.30 -0.99
C GLN A 50 14.28 -0.31 -1.77
N LEU A 51 14.80 0.30 -2.83
CA LEU A 51 14.12 1.33 -3.63
C LEU A 51 13.96 0.91 -5.11
N LEU A 52 14.39 -0.28 -5.53
CA LEU A 52 14.29 -0.71 -6.92
C LEU A 52 13.74 -2.13 -7.01
N GLN A 53 12.56 -2.24 -7.61
CA GLN A 53 11.88 -3.50 -7.87
C GLN A 53 11.49 -3.61 -9.35
N LEU A 54 11.45 -4.84 -9.84
CA LEU A 54 11.04 -5.19 -11.20
C LEU A 54 9.90 -6.18 -11.15
N ILE A 55 8.86 -5.89 -11.92
CA ILE A 55 7.69 -6.74 -12.04
C ILE A 55 7.71 -7.42 -13.40
N GLN A 56 7.53 -8.74 -13.36
CA GLN A 56 7.50 -9.63 -14.51
C GLN A 56 6.35 -10.63 -14.38
N GLY A 57 6.12 -11.42 -15.43
CA GLY A 57 4.99 -12.35 -15.50
C GLY A 57 3.68 -11.62 -15.79
N GLY A 58 2.57 -12.20 -15.33
CA GLY A 58 1.23 -11.75 -15.66
C GLY A 58 0.57 -12.57 -16.77
N ALA A 59 -0.74 -12.40 -16.92
CA ALA A 59 -1.54 -13.12 -17.89
C ALA A 59 -1.54 -12.37 -19.22
N ARG A 60 -1.08 -13.02 -20.29
CA ARG A 60 -1.07 -12.42 -21.63
C ARG A 60 -2.31 -12.83 -22.42
N ARG A 61 -3.00 -11.86 -23.03
CA ARG A 61 -4.10 -12.09 -23.98
C ARG A 61 -3.90 -11.16 -25.19
N GLY A 62 -3.33 -11.72 -26.26
CA GLY A 62 -2.94 -10.95 -27.44
C GLY A 62 -1.88 -9.90 -27.10
N GLU A 63 -2.18 -8.64 -27.42
CA GLU A 63 -1.33 -7.49 -27.14
C GLU A 63 -1.54 -6.89 -25.73
N ASN A 64 -2.40 -7.50 -24.91
CA ASN A 64 -2.66 -7.06 -23.55
C ASN A 64 -1.93 -7.95 -22.54
N LEU A 65 -1.22 -7.33 -21.60
CA LEU A 65 -0.62 -7.97 -20.44
C LEU A 65 -1.36 -7.55 -19.18
N PHE A 66 -1.97 -8.52 -18.49
CA PHE A 66 -2.69 -8.30 -17.24
C PHE A 66 -1.78 -8.62 -16.06
N GLN A 67 -1.58 -7.66 -15.18
CA GLN A 67 -0.88 -7.85 -13.92
C GLN A 67 -1.86 -7.62 -12.77
N SER A 68 -1.91 -8.59 -11.85
CA SER A 68 -2.85 -8.61 -10.74
C SER A 68 -2.10 -8.54 -9.42
N PHE A 69 -2.58 -7.69 -8.51
CA PHE A 69 -1.98 -7.47 -7.20
C PHE A 69 -3.05 -7.53 -6.10
N GLN A 70 -2.66 -8.09 -4.96
CA GLN A 70 -3.43 -8.00 -3.72
C GLN A 70 -3.17 -6.65 -3.04
N ASP A 71 -1.93 -6.19 -3.12
CA ASP A 71 -1.46 -4.97 -2.46
C ASP A 71 -0.39 -4.33 -3.35
N PHE A 72 -0.47 -3.01 -3.53
CA PHE A 72 0.47 -2.28 -4.39
C PHE A 72 0.74 -0.90 -3.79
N ASN A 73 1.61 -0.88 -2.80
CA ASN A 73 2.03 0.32 -2.10
C ASN A 73 3.49 0.61 -2.43
N ILE A 74 3.79 1.86 -2.77
CA ILE A 74 5.12 2.33 -3.17
C ILE A 74 5.65 3.28 -2.09
N ARG A 75 6.88 3.05 -1.62
CA ARG A 75 7.57 4.00 -0.73
C ARG A 75 7.95 5.26 -1.49
N GLU A 76 8.07 6.37 -0.77
CA GLU A 76 8.72 7.56 -1.31
C GLU A 76 10.13 7.23 -1.84
N GLY A 77 10.43 7.65 -3.07
CA GLY A 77 11.69 7.37 -3.75
C GLY A 77 11.85 5.94 -4.28
N GLN A 78 10.88 5.04 -4.06
CA GLN A 78 10.91 3.71 -4.66
C GLN A 78 10.54 3.75 -6.14
N THR A 79 11.35 3.08 -6.96
CA THR A 79 11.17 2.88 -8.40
C THR A 79 10.73 1.45 -8.67
N ILE A 80 9.71 1.32 -9.51
CA ILE A 80 9.19 0.03 -9.98
C ILE A 80 9.29 0.01 -11.49
N ILE A 81 9.93 -1.03 -12.02
CA ILE A 81 10.04 -1.26 -13.46
C ILE A 81 9.02 -2.31 -13.87
N LEU A 82 8.20 -1.99 -14.86
CA LEU A 82 7.27 -2.93 -15.51
C LEU A 82 7.92 -3.41 -16.82
N THR A 83 8.15 -4.72 -16.96
CA THR A 83 8.76 -5.25 -18.18
C THR A 83 7.71 -5.42 -19.28
N ASN A 84 7.94 -4.81 -20.45
CA ASN A 84 7.11 -5.03 -21.62
C ASN A 84 7.70 -6.14 -22.52
N PRO A 85 7.11 -7.35 -22.57
CA PRO A 85 7.55 -8.36 -23.51
C PRO A 85 7.11 -7.99 -24.94
N ASN A 86 7.85 -8.50 -25.94
CA ASN A 86 7.56 -8.20 -27.34
C ASN A 86 6.10 -8.51 -27.74
N GLY A 87 5.49 -7.57 -28.46
CA GLY A 87 4.10 -7.70 -28.94
C GLY A 87 3.04 -7.49 -27.86
N VAL A 88 3.36 -6.73 -26.81
CA VAL A 88 2.40 -6.18 -25.86
C VAL A 88 2.33 -4.67 -26.07
N ASN A 89 1.12 -4.17 -26.34
CA ASN A 89 0.83 -2.75 -26.55
C ASN A 89 0.15 -2.13 -25.33
N ASN A 90 -0.54 -2.94 -24.52
CA ASN A 90 -1.26 -2.48 -23.34
C ASN A 90 -0.87 -3.28 -22.10
N MET A 91 -0.67 -2.58 -20.99
CA MET A 91 -0.57 -3.17 -19.67
C MET A 91 -1.77 -2.77 -18.83
N VAL A 92 -2.42 -3.76 -18.23
CA VAL A 92 -3.60 -3.56 -17.39
C VAL A 92 -3.28 -4.03 -15.99
N LEU A 93 -3.40 -3.12 -15.02
CA LEU A 93 -3.28 -3.44 -13.60
C LEU A 93 -4.67 -3.69 -13.02
N ARG A 94 -4.84 -4.80 -12.30
CA ARG A 94 -6.01 -5.04 -11.47
C ARG A 94 -5.60 -5.21 -10.02
N PHE A 95 -6.42 -4.67 -9.12
CA PHE A 95 -6.26 -4.86 -7.69
C PHE A 95 -7.37 -5.77 -7.20
N VAL A 96 -6.99 -6.85 -6.54
CA VAL A 96 -7.94 -7.76 -5.93
C VAL A 96 -8.26 -7.23 -4.55
N LEU A 97 -9.55 -7.14 -4.23
CA LEU A 97 -9.96 -6.80 -2.88
C LEU A 97 -9.57 -7.95 -1.94
N CYS A 98 -8.47 -7.77 -1.22
CA CYS A 98 -8.13 -8.58 -0.06
C CYS A 98 -8.49 -7.76 1.18
N ASN A 99 -9.45 -8.23 1.99
CA ASN A 99 -9.91 -7.50 3.17
C ASN A 99 -8.74 -7.16 4.13
N GLY A 100 -8.49 -5.86 4.30
CA GLY A 100 -7.60 -5.26 5.30
C GLY A 100 -6.13 -5.34 4.91
N ARG A 101 -5.45 -4.23 4.63
CA ARG A 101 -5.11 -3.20 5.61
C ARG A 101 -4.81 -1.89 4.90
N GLU A 102 -5.80 -1.01 4.84
CA GLU A 102 -5.53 0.42 4.77
C GLU A 102 -5.12 0.86 6.19
N LEU A 103 -3.89 1.34 6.35
CA LEU A 103 -3.42 2.09 7.52
C LEU A 103 -3.27 3.56 7.13
#